data_AF-X1VX20-F1
#
_entry.id   AF-X1VX20-F1
#
_cell.length_a   1.000
_cell.length_b   1.000
_cell.length_c   1.000
_cell.angle_alpha   90.00
_cell.angle_beta   90.00
_cell.angle_gamma   90.00
#
_symmetry.space_group_name_H-M   'P 1'
#
loop_
_entity.id
_entity.type
_entity.pdbx_description
1 polymer ?
#
loop_
_entity_poly.entity_id
_entity_poly.type
_entity_poly.pdbx_seq_one_letter_code
_entity_poly.pdbx_strand_id
1 'polypeptide(L)'
;LFLYCENITGSIRRAVKETNRRRKIQLEYNRKYQITPKTITKTVEEFAIINNINNFENFSTVNEEHEKYLSKSNLWLLIKSLEKEMKQAAKNLDFERAALLRDEIRRLKREKTLFGGIN
;
A
#
# COMPACT_ATOMS: atom_id res chain seq x y z
N LEU A 1 -7.19 12.05 -15.59
CA LEU A 1 -7.54 13.01 -14.52
C LEU A 1 -8.96 13.47 -14.80
N PHE A 2 -9.86 13.24 -13.84
CA PHE A 2 -11.19 13.81 -13.89
C PHE A 2 -11.24 14.91 -12.85
N LEU A 3 -11.46 16.14 -13.30
CA LEU A 3 -11.64 17.32 -12.47
C LEU A 3 -13.10 17.74 -12.62
N TYR A 4 -13.87 17.64 -11.54
CA TYR A 4 -15.26 18.08 -11.51
C TYR A 4 -15.30 19.52 -11.03
N CYS A 5 -15.74 20.41 -11.91
CA CYS A 5 -15.86 21.83 -11.63
C CYS A 5 -16.90 22.45 -12.56
N GLU A 6 -17.68 23.39 -12.05
CA GLU A 6 -18.69 24.11 -12.84
C GLU A 6 -18.05 25.03 -13.88
N ASN A 7 -16.94 25.69 -13.51
CA ASN A 7 -16.22 26.62 -14.38
C ASN A 7 -14.71 26.37 -14.36
N ILE A 8 -14.05 26.58 -15.51
CA ILE A 8 -12.59 26.48 -15.63
C ILE A 8 -11.96 27.78 -15.15
N THR A 9 -11.42 27.75 -13.93
CA THR A 9 -10.65 28.88 -13.38
C THR A 9 -9.29 29.04 -14.05
N GLY A 10 -8.67 30.22 -13.89
CA GLY A 10 -7.32 30.48 -14.42
C GLY A 10 -6.26 29.50 -13.89
N SER A 11 -6.38 29.06 -12.64
CA SER A 11 -5.47 28.05 -12.04
C SER A 11 -5.63 26.68 -12.69
N ILE A 12 -6.87 26.23 -12.91
CA ILE A 12 -7.15 24.97 -13.61
C ILE A 12 -6.57 25.03 -15.03
N ARG A 13 -6.80 26.14 -15.74
CA ARG A 13 -6.26 26.34 -17.09
C ARG A 13 -4.74 26.21 -17.14
N ARG A 14 -4.03 26.85 -16.21
CA ARG A 14 -2.56 26.75 -16.11
C ARG A 14 -2.10 25.33 -15.80
N ALA A 15 -2.74 24.67 -14.83
CA ALA A 15 -2.40 23.30 -14.45
C ALA A 15 -2.59 22.33 -15.62
N VAL A 16 -3.74 22.36 -16.29
CA VAL A 16 -4.04 21.52 -17.45
C VAL A 16 -3.06 21.79 -18.59
N LYS A 17 -2.74 23.07 -18.87
CA LYS A 17 -1.75 23.43 -19.91
C LYS A 17 -0.38 22.83 -19.60
N GLU A 18 0.10 22.93 -18.37
CA GLU A 18 1.40 22.38 -17.99
C GLU A 18 1.41 20.84 -17.99
N THR A 19 0.33 20.20 -17.53
CA THR A 19 0.18 18.73 -17.64
C THR A 19 0.24 18.27 -19.09
N ASN A 20 -0.46 18.96 -19.99
CA ASN A 20 -0.47 18.62 -21.42
C ASN A 20 0.90 18.87 -22.07
N ARG A 21 1.58 19.97 -21.72
CA ARG A 21 2.94 20.27 -22.20
C ARG A 21 3.92 19.17 -21.80
N ARG A 22 3.94 18.76 -20.53
CA ARG A 22 4.80 17.68 -20.02
C ARG A 22 4.49 16.35 -20.68
N ARG A 23 3.20 16.00 -20.80
CA ARG A 23 2.76 14.75 -21.44
C ARG A 23 3.21 14.67 -22.89
N LYS A 24 3.14 15.78 -23.65
CA LYS A 24 3.62 15.83 -25.04
C LYS A 24 5.10 15.47 -25.15
N ILE A 25 5.94 16.12 -24.33
CA ILE A 25 7.39 15.86 -24.30
C ILE A 25 7.68 14.39 -23.93
N GLN A 26 6.99 13.86 -22.93
CA GLN A 26 7.14 12.47 -22.51
C GLN A 26 6.76 11.49 -23.63
N LEU A 27 5.67 11.75 -24.36
CA LEU A 27 5.24 10.90 -25.48
C LEU A 27 6.20 10.97 -26.67
N GLU A 28 6.71 12.15 -27.00
CA GLU A 28 7.72 12.32 -28.06
C GLU A 28 9.03 11.61 -27.70
N TYR A 29 9.50 11.75 -26.46
CA TYR A 29 10.65 11.04 -25.94
C TYR A 29 10.43 9.52 -26.01
N ASN A 30 9.31 9.03 -25.49
CA ASN A 30 9.00 7.60 -25.50
C ASN A 30 8.93 7.04 -26.92
N ARG A 31 8.34 7.78 -27.88
CA ARG A 31 8.32 7.38 -29.30
C ARG A 31 9.72 7.33 -29.91
N LYS A 32 10.53 8.36 -29.66
CA LYS A 32 11.91 8.45 -30.17
C LYS A 32 12.78 7.29 -29.68
N TYR A 33 12.60 6.86 -28.44
CA TYR A 33 13.39 5.82 -27.80
C TYR A 33 12.67 4.46 -27.68
N GLN A 34 11.51 4.30 -28.32
CA GLN A 34 10.70 3.07 -28.30
C GLN A 34 10.37 2.58 -26.87
N ILE A 35 10.18 3.50 -25.93
CA ILE A 35 9.88 3.20 -24.52
C ILE A 35 8.37 2.95 -24.38
N THR A 36 8.02 1.76 -23.91
CA THR A 36 6.64 1.45 -23.52
C THR A 36 6.43 1.80 -22.04
N PRO A 37 5.50 2.71 -21.69
CA PRO A 37 5.23 3.05 -20.29
C PRO A 37 4.77 1.82 -19.51
N LYS A 38 5.41 1.55 -18.38
CA LYS A 38 5.02 0.47 -17.45
C LYS A 38 4.81 1.05 -16.06
N THR A 39 3.83 0.53 -15.34
CA THR A 39 3.64 0.87 -13.93
C THR A 39 4.82 0.31 -13.14
N ILE A 40 5.42 1.13 -12.30
CA ILE A 40 6.50 0.69 -11.41
C ILE A 40 5.86 -0.10 -10.27
N THR A 41 6.24 -1.36 -10.11
CA THR A 41 5.94 -2.18 -8.94
C THR A 41 7.18 -2.21 -8.05
N LYS A 42 7.11 -1.66 -6.83
CA LYS A 42 8.22 -1.73 -5.86
C LYS A 42 7.81 -2.62 -4.69
N THR A 43 8.71 -3.49 -4.24
CA THR A 43 8.52 -4.24 -2.99
C THR A 43 8.73 -3.32 -1.78
N VAL A 44 8.23 -3.74 -0.60
CA VAL A 44 8.43 -2.98 0.65
C VAL A 44 9.91 -2.89 0.99
N GLU A 45 10.68 -3.93 0.68
CA GLU A 45 12.14 -4.01 0.84
C GLU A 45 12.86 -3.00 -0.08
N GLU A 46 12.50 -2.95 -1.37
CA GLU A 46 13.04 -1.97 -2.31
C GLU A 46 12.70 -0.52 -1.91
N PHE A 47 11.53 -0.29 -1.32
CA PHE A 47 11.16 1.01 -0.78
C PHE A 47 11.99 1.38 0.46
N ALA A 48 12.26 0.42 1.35
CA ALA A 48 13.08 0.63 2.56
C ALA A 48 14.55 0.95 2.20
N ILE A 49 15.13 0.24 1.23
CA ILE A 49 16.50 0.45 0.75
C ILE A 49 16.66 1.84 0.12
N ILE A 50 15.72 2.25 -0.75
CA ILE A 50 15.75 3.58 -1.39
C ILE A 50 15.64 4.73 -0.36
N ASN A 51 15.00 4.48 0.78
CA ASN A 51 14.81 5.46 1.85
C ASN A 51 15.80 5.31 3.02
N ASN A 52 16.87 4.50 2.90
CA ASN A 52 17.87 4.26 3.96
C ASN A 52 17.27 3.84 5.31
N ILE A 53 16.26 2.96 5.30
CA ILE A 53 15.64 2.42 6.52
C ILE A 53 16.34 1.10 6.88
N ASN A 54 17.34 1.16 7.76
CA ASN A 54 18.31 0.08 8.00
C ASN A 54 17.87 -1.08 8.94
N ASN A 55 16.60 -1.19 9.35
CA ASN A 55 16.18 -2.11 10.43
C ASN A 55 15.18 -3.19 9.96
N PHE A 56 15.53 -4.03 8.97
CA PHE A 56 14.60 -5.04 8.41
C PHE A 56 15.03 -6.51 8.57
N GLU A 57 16.03 -6.83 9.40
CA GLU A 57 16.59 -8.20 9.45
C GLU A 57 15.85 -9.21 10.36
N ASN A 58 14.85 -8.82 11.16
CA ASN A 58 14.33 -9.67 12.25
C ASN A 58 12.97 -10.35 11.99
N PHE A 59 12.64 -10.76 10.76
CA PHE A 59 11.28 -11.25 10.44
C PHE A 59 11.13 -12.73 10.04
N SER A 60 12.17 -13.57 10.23
CA SER A 60 12.17 -14.93 9.67
C SER A 60 11.94 -16.10 10.65
N THR A 61 11.69 -15.88 11.94
CA THR A 61 11.61 -17.00 12.91
C THR A 61 10.44 -16.90 13.88
N VAL A 62 9.19 -17.02 13.39
CA VAL A 62 8.05 -17.33 14.27
C VAL A 62 7.04 -18.18 13.48
N ASN A 63 7.32 -19.47 13.31
CA ASN A 63 6.58 -20.32 12.36
C ASN A 63 5.85 -21.54 12.97
N GLU A 64 5.76 -21.73 14.29
CA GLU A 64 5.31 -23.04 14.82
C GLU A 64 4.11 -23.06 15.77
N GLU A 65 3.56 -21.95 16.26
CA GLU A 65 2.55 -22.03 17.35
C GLU A 65 1.09 -21.68 16.98
N HIS A 66 0.78 -21.36 15.72
CA HIS A 66 -0.54 -20.82 15.35
C HIS A 66 -1.52 -21.86 14.79
N GLU A 67 -1.40 -23.14 15.14
CA GLU A 67 -2.27 -24.20 14.59
C GLU A 67 -3.56 -24.47 15.40
N LYS A 68 -3.97 -23.59 16.34
CA LYS A 68 -5.06 -23.95 17.28
C LYS A 68 -6.16 -22.92 17.59
N TYR A 69 -6.28 -21.83 16.86
CA TYR A 69 -7.28 -20.79 17.17
C TYR A 69 -7.73 -20.10 15.86
N LEU A 70 -8.98 -19.97 15.41
CA LEU A 70 -10.32 -20.13 15.96
C LEU A 70 -11.34 -20.21 14.79
N SER A 71 -12.54 -20.72 15.07
CA SER A 71 -13.77 -20.55 14.28
C SER A 71 -13.88 -19.20 13.54
N LYS A 72 -14.30 -19.23 12.27
CA LYS A 72 -14.38 -18.10 11.31
C LYS A 72 -15.02 -16.81 11.87
N SER A 73 -15.88 -16.91 12.90
CA SER A 73 -16.52 -15.77 13.57
C SER A 73 -15.60 -14.96 14.50
N ASN A 74 -14.61 -15.60 15.12
CA ASN A 74 -13.70 -14.94 16.09
C ASN A 74 -12.54 -14.21 15.39
N LEU A 75 -12.16 -14.66 14.19
CA LEU A 75 -11.09 -14.04 13.40
C LEU A 75 -11.44 -12.61 12.94
N TRP A 76 -12.71 -12.36 12.59
CA TRP A 76 -13.14 -11.01 12.20
C TRP A 76 -13.08 -10.02 13.36
N LEU A 77 -13.50 -10.45 14.55
CA LEU A 77 -13.42 -9.63 15.77
C LEU A 77 -11.96 -9.31 16.12
N LEU A 78 -11.06 -10.29 15.98
CA LEU A 78 -9.63 -10.13 16.19
C LEU A 78 -8.99 -9.14 15.19
N ILE A 79 -9.32 -9.25 13.90
CA ILE A 79 -8.84 -8.29 12.89
C ILE A 79 -9.32 -6.88 13.22
N LYS A 80 -10.58 -6.73 13.65
CA LYS A 80 -11.16 -5.43 14.01
C LYS A 80 -10.49 -4.81 15.24
N SER A 81 -10.12 -5.61 16.24
CA SER A 81 -9.38 -5.11 17.41
C SER A 81 -7.97 -4.68 17.04
N LEU A 82 -7.26 -5.48 16.23
CA LEU A 82 -5.91 -5.14 15.74
C LEU A 82 -5.92 -3.87 14.89
N GLU A 83 -6.94 -3.67 14.03
CA GLU A 83 -7.09 -2.44 13.23
C GLU A 83 -7.30 -1.20 14.12
N LYS A 84 -8.02 -1.35 15.25
CA LYS A 84 -8.21 -0.27 16.22
C LYS A 84 -6.89 0.08 16.92
N GLU A 85 -6.13 -0.93 17.32
CA GLU A 85 -4.84 -0.75 17.97
C GLU A 85 -3.80 -0.13 17.02
N MET A 86 -3.75 -0.58 15.76
CA MET A 86 -2.89 -0.01 14.72
C MET A 86 -3.16 1.48 14.52
N LYS A 87 -4.43 1.88 14.46
CA LYS A 87 -4.83 3.29 14.35
C LYS A 87 -4.45 4.10 15.58
N GLN A 88 -4.52 3.49 16.76
CA GLN A 88 -4.12 4.17 18.00
C GLN A 88 -2.60 4.36 18.05
N ALA A 89 -1.81 3.34 17.69
CA ALA A 89 -0.36 3.44 17.57
C ALA A 89 0.05 4.54 16.56
N ALA A 90 -0.61 4.59 15.39
CA ALA A 90 -0.39 5.64 14.40
C ALA A 90 -0.73 7.05 14.93
N LYS A 91 -1.81 7.20 15.71
CA LYS A 91 -2.15 8.48 16.37
C LYS A 91 -1.12 8.89 17.41
N ASN A 92 -0.52 7.92 18.10
CA ASN A 92 0.52 8.13 19.10
C ASN A 92 1.92 8.28 18.48
N LEU A 93 2.04 8.33 17.14
CA LEU A 93 3.30 8.40 16.39
C LEU A 93 4.22 7.17 16.57
N ASP A 94 3.68 6.07 17.09
CA ASP A 94 4.37 4.78 17.19
C ASP A 94 4.19 3.99 15.89
N PHE A 95 5.00 4.36 14.90
CA PHE A 95 4.91 3.79 13.55
C PHE A 95 5.45 2.37 13.45
N GLU A 96 6.40 1.98 14.32
CA GLU A 96 6.93 0.62 14.37
C GLU A 96 5.82 -0.35 14.81
N ARG A 97 5.14 -0.05 15.91
CA ARG A 97 4.00 -0.85 16.37
C ARG A 97 2.86 -0.87 15.36
N ALA A 98 2.56 0.25 14.72
CA ALA A 98 1.54 0.31 13.67
C ALA A 98 1.90 -0.57 12.45
N ALA A 99 3.19 -0.62 12.07
CA ALA A 99 3.64 -1.47 10.98
C ALA A 99 3.52 -2.97 11.33
N LEU A 100 3.93 -3.37 12.53
CA LEU A 100 3.78 -4.76 13.02
C LEU A 100 2.32 -5.20 12.99
N LEU A 101 1.41 -4.38 13.54
CA LEU A 101 -0.02 -4.68 13.56
C LEU A 101 -0.61 -4.76 12.16
N ARG A 102 -0.18 -3.89 11.22
CA ARG A 102 -0.61 -3.93 9.82
C ARG A 102 -0.22 -5.25 9.15
N ASP A 103 1.00 -5.70 9.36
CA ASP A 103 1.52 -6.89 8.70
C ASP A 103 0.90 -8.17 9.28
N GLU A 104 0.58 -8.18 10.58
CA GLU A 104 -0.22 -9.22 11.22
C GLU A 104 -1.66 -9.26 10.69
N ILE A 105 -2.32 -8.10 10.54
CA ILE A 105 -3.66 -8.02 9.92
C ILE A 105 -3.65 -8.57 8.49
N ARG A 106 -2.59 -8.29 7.71
CA ARG A 106 -2.44 -8.82 6.34
C ARG A 106 -2.25 -10.33 6.33
N ARG A 107 -1.51 -10.88 7.30
CA ARG A 107 -1.33 -12.33 7.47
C ARG A 107 -2.68 -13.01 7.73
N LEU A 108 -3.41 -12.53 8.75
CA LEU A 108 -4.73 -13.06 9.12
C LEU A 108 -5.77 -12.90 8.00
N LYS A 109 -5.73 -11.79 7.23
CA LYS A 109 -6.61 -11.61 6.05
C LYS A 109 -6.26 -12.56 4.91
N ARG A 110 -4.97 -12.84 4.66
CA ARG A 110 -4.55 -13.83 3.65
C ARG A 110 -5.00 -15.24 4.04
N GLU A 111 -4.81 -15.60 5.29
CA GLU A 111 -5.26 -16.87 5.84
C GLU A 111 -6.77 -17.06 5.69
N LYS A 112 -7.57 -16.02 6.00
CA LYS A 112 -9.01 -16.02 5.72
C LYS A 112 -9.33 -16.30 4.24
N THR A 113 -8.61 -15.66 3.32
CA THR A 113 -8.82 -15.85 1.88
C THR A 113 -8.45 -17.27 1.44
N LEU A 114 -7.40 -17.86 2.00
CA LEU A 114 -6.95 -19.22 1.73
C LEU A 114 -7.94 -20.27 2.25
N PHE A 115 -8.53 -20.08 3.44
CA PHE A 115 -9.55 -20.97 4.01
C PHE A 115 -11.00 -20.68 3.55
N GLY A 116 -11.20 -19.62 2.76
CA GLY A 116 -12.49 -19.22 2.20
C GLY A 116 -12.75 -19.72 0.78
N GLY A 117 -11.81 -20.44 0.18
CA GLY A 117 -11.83 -20.92 -1.20
C GLY A 117 -12.16 -22.41 -1.37
N ILE A 118 -12.99 -22.98 -0.50
CA ILE A 118 -13.58 -24.31 -0.72
C ILE A 118 -15.09 -24.13 -0.53
N ASN A 119 -15.82 -24.25 -1.64
CA ASN A 119 -17.27 -24.45 -1.66
C ASN A 119 -17.63 -25.73 -0.92
#